data_AF-A0A964FDR8-F1
#
_entry.id   AF-A0A964FDR8-F1
#
_cell.length_a   1.000
_cell.length_b   1.000
_cell.length_c   1.000
_cell.angle_alpha   90.00
_cell.angle_beta   90.00
_cell.angle_gamma   90.00
#
_symmetry.space_group_name_H-M   'P 1'
#
loop_
_entity.id
_entity.type
_entity.pdbx_description
1 polymer ?
#
loop_
_entity_poly.entity_id
_entity_poly.type
_entity_poly.pdbx_seq_one_letter_code
_entity_poly.pdbx_strand_id
1 'polypeptide(L)'
;GYSQALDGTWAQYKRETGRLTARRNDFGDAVDFVGWYHSKTSRDLGVAPNDAYSLYLAYYSGWGGFKNGSWRGNSSLQRYAQETDAMARKYAAQMRDCD
;
A
#
# COMPACT_ATOMS: atom_id res chain seq x y z
N GLY A 1 -8.89 16.71 -3.93
CA GLY A 1 -9.02 15.44 -4.67
C GLY A 1 -8.34 14.29 -3.96
N TYR A 2 -7.01 14.14 -4.09
CA TYR A 2 -6.23 13.03 -3.49
C TYR A 2 -6.27 13.00 -1.95
N SER A 3 -6.21 14.17 -1.29
CA SER A 3 -6.33 14.29 0.17
C SER A 3 -7.66 13.76 0.73
N GLN A 4 -8.77 13.96 0.01
CA GLN A 4 -10.10 13.51 0.45
C GLN A 4 -10.26 11.98 0.34
N ALA A 5 -9.67 11.35 -0.68
CA ALA A 5 -9.64 9.90 -0.80
C ALA A 5 -8.81 9.27 0.32
N LEU A 6 -7.70 9.92 0.70
CA LEU A 6 -6.91 9.53 1.86
C LEU A 6 -7.69 9.74 3.16
N ASP A 7 -8.47 10.81 3.31
CA ASP A 7 -9.33 11.07 4.50
C ASP A 7 -10.43 10.03 4.67
N GLY A 8 -11.13 9.67 3.60
CA GLY A 8 -12.11 8.59 3.62
C GLY A 8 -11.48 7.24 3.99
N THR A 9 -10.32 6.93 3.40
CA THR A 9 -9.59 5.67 3.63
C THR A 9 -9.05 5.59 5.06
N TRP A 10 -8.54 6.69 5.61
CA TRP A 10 -8.08 6.75 7.00
C TRP A 10 -9.23 6.60 7.99
N ALA A 11 -10.37 7.26 7.72
CA ALA A 11 -11.56 7.07 8.54
C ALA A 11 -12.05 5.62 8.49
N GLN A 12 -11.98 4.96 7.34
CA GLN A 12 -12.28 3.54 7.20
C GLN A 12 -11.33 2.67 8.02
N TYR A 13 -10.03 2.90 7.92
CA TYR A 13 -9.02 2.22 8.74
C TYR A 13 -9.34 2.32 10.23
N LYS A 14 -9.58 3.52 10.76
CA LYS A 14 -9.90 3.71 12.19
C LYS A 14 -11.14 2.95 12.62
N ARG A 15 -12.17 2.88 11.76
CA ARG A 15 -13.41 2.14 12.04
C ARG A 15 -13.19 0.64 12.01
N GLU A 16 -12.47 0.13 11.02
CA GLU A 16 -12.28 -1.32 10.83
C GLU A 16 -11.26 -1.92 11.81
N THR A 17 -10.27 -1.13 12.26
CA THR A 17 -9.25 -1.58 13.23
C THR A 17 -9.60 -1.24 14.67
N GLY A 18 -10.65 -0.45 14.91
CA GLY A 18 -10.99 0.06 16.25
C GLY A 18 -10.03 1.14 16.78
N ARG A 19 -9.02 1.55 16.01
CA ARG A 19 -8.00 2.54 16.42
C ARG A 19 -8.50 3.98 16.25
N LEU A 20 -9.54 4.35 17.01
CA LEU A 20 -10.21 5.65 16.89
C LEU A 20 -9.28 6.85 17.16
N THR A 21 -8.27 6.66 18.01
CA THR A 21 -7.26 7.66 18.39
C THR A 21 -6.03 7.67 17.49
N ALA A 22 -5.98 6.86 16.42
CA ALA A 22 -4.84 6.80 15.52
C ALA A 22 -4.59 8.14 14.82
N ARG A 23 -3.32 8.56 14.79
CA ARG A 23 -2.89 9.85 14.23
C ARG A 23 -1.95 9.63 13.05
N ARG A 24 -2.23 10.27 11.91
CA ARG A 24 -1.41 10.13 10.69
C ARG A 24 0.03 10.62 10.84
N ASN A 25 0.28 11.51 11.79
CA ASN A 25 1.61 12.04 12.08
C ASN A 25 2.39 11.18 13.09
N ASP A 26 1.75 10.16 13.67
CA ASP A 26 2.43 9.14 14.44
C ASP A 26 2.98 8.08 13.48
N PHE A 27 4.28 7.81 13.58
CA PHE A 27 4.94 6.86 12.68
C PHE A 27 4.35 5.44 12.81
N GLY A 28 4.06 4.99 14.04
CA GLY A 28 3.51 3.66 14.28
C GLY A 28 2.12 3.50 13.67
N ASP A 29 1.24 4.48 13.88
CA ASP A 29 -0.10 4.47 13.28
C ASP A 29 -0.07 4.58 11.75
N ALA A 30 0.90 5.32 11.19
CA ALA A 30 1.07 5.42 9.74
C ALA A 30 1.52 4.09 9.11
N VAL A 31 2.47 3.39 9.74
CA VAL A 31 2.92 2.07 9.28
C VAL A 31 1.82 1.02 9.42
N ASP A 32 1.08 1.02 10.54
CA ASP A 32 -0.07 0.12 10.74
C ASP A 32 -1.15 0.32 9.68
N PHE A 33 -1.45 1.58 9.34
CA PHE A 33 -2.36 1.92 8.25
C PHE A 33 -1.90 1.34 6.90
N VAL A 34 -0.61 1.45 6.57
CA VAL A 34 -0.06 0.89 5.32
C VAL A 34 -0.19 -0.64 5.32
N GLY A 35 0.08 -1.30 6.45
CA GLY A 35 -0.10 -2.74 6.61
C GLY A 35 -1.56 -3.17 6.44
N TRP A 36 -2.49 -2.48 7.10
CA TRP A 36 -3.93 -2.70 6.94
C TRP A 36 -4.38 -2.51 5.49
N TYR A 37 -3.88 -1.47 4.80
CA TYR A 37 -4.21 -1.20 3.41
C TYR A 37 -3.77 -2.34 2.50
N HIS A 38 -2.50 -2.79 2.62
CA HIS A 38 -1.98 -3.90 1.82
C HIS A 38 -2.69 -5.22 2.14
N SER A 39 -3.06 -5.47 3.40
CA SER A 39 -3.85 -6.65 3.78
C SER A 39 -5.22 -6.66 3.09
N LYS A 40 -5.93 -5.52 3.07
CA LYS A 40 -7.18 -5.40 2.30
C LYS A 40 -6.97 -5.54 0.80
N THR A 41 -5.92 -4.91 0.25
CA THR A 41 -5.57 -5.08 -1.18
C THR A 41 -5.38 -6.55 -1.52
N SER A 42 -4.67 -7.30 -0.68
CA SER A 42 -4.44 -8.72 -0.90
C SER A 42 -5.74 -9.53 -0.87
N ARG A 43 -6.56 -9.30 0.16
CA ARG A 43 -7.84 -10.00 0.34
C ARG A 43 -8.87 -9.67 -0.74
N ASP A 44 -9.02 -8.38 -1.07
CA ASP A 44 -10.13 -7.89 -1.88
C ASP A 44 -9.78 -7.89 -3.39
N LEU A 45 -8.49 -7.81 -3.75
CA LEU A 45 -8.01 -7.76 -5.14
C LEU A 45 -7.12 -8.94 -5.54
N GLY A 46 -6.82 -9.87 -4.62
CA GLY A 46 -6.04 -11.07 -4.91
C GLY A 46 -4.55 -10.81 -5.16
N VAL A 47 -4.05 -9.62 -4.80
CA VAL A 47 -2.62 -9.29 -4.91
C VAL A 47 -1.84 -10.07 -3.86
N ALA A 48 -0.77 -10.74 -4.26
CA ALA A 48 0.05 -11.48 -3.30
C ALA A 48 0.71 -10.51 -2.29
N PRO A 49 0.79 -10.84 -0.98
CA PRO A 49 1.43 -9.97 0.01
C PRO A 49 2.91 -9.65 -0.27
N ASN A 50 3.57 -10.47 -1.08
CA ASN A 50 4.97 -10.30 -1.52
C ASN A 50 5.10 -9.67 -2.91
N ASP A 51 4.00 -9.31 -3.57
CA ASP A 51 4.00 -8.57 -4.84
C ASP A 51 4.03 -7.06 -4.56
N ALA A 52 5.22 -6.57 -4.20
CA ALA A 52 5.44 -5.17 -3.84
C ALA A 52 5.11 -4.21 -5.01
N TYR A 53 5.32 -4.65 -6.25
CA TYR A 53 4.95 -3.89 -7.44
C TYR A 53 3.45 -3.59 -7.47
N SER A 54 2.60 -4.63 -7.43
CA SER A 54 1.15 -4.47 -7.49
C SER A 54 0.59 -3.76 -6.25
N LEU A 55 1.17 -4.01 -5.07
CA LEU A 55 0.79 -3.32 -3.83
C LEU A 55 1.06 -1.81 -3.92
N TYR A 56 2.20 -1.40 -4.46
CA TYR A 56 2.53 0.01 -4.65
C TYR A 56 1.57 0.69 -5.63
N LEU A 57 1.27 0.05 -6.76
CA LEU A 57 0.30 0.56 -7.73
C LEU A 57 -1.08 0.71 -7.12
N ALA A 58 -1.52 -0.26 -6.32
CA ALA A 58 -2.79 -0.19 -5.61
C ALA A 58 -2.83 0.95 -4.59
N TYR A 59 -1.75 1.11 -3.82
CA TYR A 59 -1.64 2.19 -2.84
C TYR A 59 -1.68 3.58 -3.48
N TYR A 60 -1.01 3.76 -4.63
CA TYR A 60 -0.97 5.04 -5.32
C TYR A 60 -2.25 5.37 -6.08
N SER A 61 -2.82 4.39 -6.80
CA SER A 61 -4.01 4.59 -7.64
C SER A 61 -5.34 4.40 -6.90
N GLY A 62 -5.29 3.88 -5.67
CA GLY A 62 -6.47 3.40 -4.94
C GLY A 62 -7.00 2.06 -5.49
N TRP A 63 -7.79 1.33 -4.70
CA TRP A 63 -8.35 0.03 -5.14
C TRP A 63 -9.14 0.09 -6.45
N GLY A 64 -9.99 1.12 -6.61
CA GLY A 64 -10.77 1.31 -7.84
C GLY A 64 -9.90 1.63 -9.06
N GLY A 65 -8.91 2.51 -8.89
CA GLY A 65 -7.95 2.88 -9.94
C GLY A 65 -7.02 1.73 -10.32
N PHE A 66 -6.62 0.91 -9.35
CA PHE A 66 -5.87 -0.29 -9.63
C PHE A 66 -6.68 -1.30 -10.44
N LYS A 67 -7.92 -1.56 -10.01
CA LYS A 67 -8.83 -2.50 -10.67
C LYS A 67 -9.19 -2.08 -12.10
N ASN A 68 -9.38 -0.78 -12.33
CA ASN A 68 -9.68 -0.25 -13.66
C ASN A 68 -8.43 -0.03 -14.55
N GLY A 69 -7.23 -0.24 -14.01
CA GLY A 69 -5.98 -0.11 -14.75
C GLY A 69 -5.53 1.32 -15.00
N SER A 70 -5.95 2.31 -14.19
CA SER A 70 -5.57 3.72 -14.35
C SER A 70 -4.05 3.96 -14.31
N TRP A 71 -3.29 3.05 -13.70
CA TRP A 71 -1.83 3.08 -13.64
C TRP A 71 -1.14 2.69 -14.96
N ARG A 72 -1.83 2.00 -15.87
CA ARG A 72 -1.23 1.45 -17.11
C ARG A 72 -0.70 2.54 -18.05
N GLY A 73 -1.30 3.73 -18.02
CA GLY A 73 -0.85 4.88 -18.82
C GLY A 73 0.24 5.73 -18.16
N ASN A 74 0.60 5.46 -16.90
CA ASN A 74 1.55 6.27 -16.14
C ASN A 74 2.89 5.53 -16.01
N SER A 75 3.80 5.79 -16.94
CA SER A 75 5.14 5.16 -16.99
C SER A 75 6.00 5.51 -15.77
N SER A 76 5.93 6.74 -15.28
CA SER A 76 6.64 7.17 -14.07
C SER A 76 6.18 6.38 -12.85
N LEU A 77 4.87 6.17 -12.70
CA LEU A 77 4.31 5.37 -11.62
C LEU A 77 4.76 3.90 -11.69
N GLN A 78 4.72 3.30 -12.88
CA GLN A 78 5.20 1.94 -13.08
C GLN A 78 6.69 1.79 -12.77
N ARG A 79 7.50 2.80 -13.12
CA ARG A 79 8.92 2.83 -12.77
C ARG A 79 9.11 2.85 -11.25
N TYR A 80 8.41 3.72 -10.51
CA TYR A 80 8.51 3.74 -9.05
C TYR A 80 8.04 2.43 -8.40
N ALA A 81 7.01 1.79 -8.96
CA ALA A 81 6.58 0.47 -8.52
C ALA A 81 7.68 -0.59 -8.76
N GLN A 82 8.40 -0.54 -9.88
CA GLN A 82 9.55 -1.43 -10.15
C GLN A 82 10.70 -1.18 -9.18
N GLU A 83 11.03 0.08 -8.91
CA GLU A 83 12.07 0.46 -7.95
C GLU A 83 11.71 -0.03 -6.53
N THR A 84 10.43 0.05 -6.15
CA THR A 84 9.90 -0.46 -4.89
C THR A 84 10.02 -1.99 -4.81
N ASP A 85 9.67 -2.71 -5.87
CA ASP A 85 9.82 -4.17 -5.92
C ASP A 85 11.29 -4.61 -5.80
N ALA A 86 12.20 -3.92 -6.50
CA ALA A 86 13.63 -4.18 -6.40
C ALA A 86 14.15 -3.96 -4.97
N MET A 87 13.69 -2.90 -4.31
CA MET A 87 14.02 -2.62 -2.92
C MET A 87 13.48 -3.71 -1.97
N ALA A 88 12.24 -4.13 -2.15
CA ALA A 88 11.62 -5.20 -1.35
C ALA A 88 12.39 -6.52 -1.49
N ARG A 89 12.79 -6.90 -2.71
CA ARG A 89 13.62 -8.10 -2.94
C ARG A 89 14.99 -8.00 -2.28
N LYS A 90 15.63 -6.83 -2.32
CA LYS A 90 16.91 -6.59 -1.66
C LYS A 90 16.78 -6.79 -0.15
N TYR A 91 15.78 -6.19 0.49
CA TYR A 91 15.56 -6.36 1.92
C TYR A 91 15.18 -7.80 2.28
N ALA A 92 14.39 -8.49 1.46
CA ALA A 92 14.07 -9.89 1.65
C ALA A 92 15.31 -10.80 1.59
N ALA A 93 16.26 -10.51 0.70
CA ALA A 93 17.53 -11.23 0.64
C ALA A 93 18.38 -10.95 1.90
N GLN A 94 18.52 -9.68 2.28
CA GLN A 94 19.28 -9.30 3.47
C GLN A 94 18.73 -9.93 4.76
N MET A 95 17.40 -10.02 4.90
CA MET A 95 16.79 -10.68 6.06
C MET A 95 17.09 -12.18 6.11
N ARG A 96 17.16 -12.86 4.96
CA ARG A 96 17.52 -14.29 4.91
C ARG A 96 18.98 -14.57 5.26
N ASP A 97 19.86 -13.61 5.02
CA ASP A 97 21.29 -13.72 5.34
C ASP A 97 21.58 -13.34 6.81
N CYS A 98 20.59 -12.84 7.55
CA CYS A 98 20.71 -12.45 8.96
C CYS A 98 20.18 -13.52 9.95
N ASP A 99 19.59 -14.61 9.45
CA ASP A 99 19.14 -15.78 10.23
C ASP A 99 20.13 -16.95 10.14
#